data_AF-A0A803NNS2-F1
#
_entry.id   AF-A0A803NNS2-F1
#
_cell.length_a   1.000
_cell.length_b   1.000
_cell.length_c   1.000
_cell.angle_alpha   90.00
_cell.angle_beta   90.00
_cell.angle_gamma   90.00
#
_symmetry.space_group_name_H-M   'P 1'
#
loop_
_entity.id
_entity.type
_entity.pdbx_description
1 polymer ?
#
loop_
_entity_poly.entity_id
_entity_poly.type
_entity_poly.pdbx_seq_one_letter_code
_entity_poly.pdbx_strand_id
1 'polypeptide(L)'
;MVKCRPILTKSVTSSLIYIAADLSSQTIANKSLDSYDFLRTLRMAGYGLLVLGPSLHFWFNFVSKLYPKRDLLSTLKKMAMGQGIYGPTMTVIFFSLNARLQGETGSEIVSRLKRDLIPTLLNGVMYWPMCDFITFRFIPVHLQPLVSNSFSYLWTVYMTYMAGREKATVTTVTAD
;
A
#
# COMPACT_ATOMS: atom_id res chain seq x y z
N MET A 1 -5.33 18.19 18.25
CA MET A 1 -4.28 17.87 17.25
C MET A 1 -4.83 17.55 15.86
N VAL A 2 -5.80 16.65 15.67
CA VAL A 2 -6.29 16.21 14.32
C VAL A 2 -6.86 17.34 13.44
N LYS A 3 -7.48 18.37 14.02
CA LYS A 3 -8.06 19.51 13.28
C LYS A 3 -7.07 20.62 12.93
N CYS A 4 -5.98 20.79 13.70
CA CYS A 4 -5.06 21.93 13.52
C CYS A 4 -3.99 21.66 12.46
N ARG A 5 -3.57 20.40 12.25
CA ARG A 5 -2.58 20.02 11.22
C ARG A 5 -2.98 18.68 10.59
N PRO A 6 -4.03 18.66 9.75
CA PRO A 6 -4.66 17.43 9.27
C PRO A 6 -3.76 16.61 8.33
N ILE A 7 -2.85 17.25 7.60
CA ILE A 7 -1.90 16.57 6.71
C ILE A 7 -0.80 15.92 7.55
N LEU A 8 -0.14 16.69 8.43
CA LEU A 8 0.93 16.18 9.29
C LEU A 8 0.49 14.99 10.13
N THR A 9 -0.71 15.05 10.73
CA THR A 9 -1.23 13.93 11.52
C THR A 9 -1.36 12.68 10.65
N LYS A 10 -1.91 12.80 9.44
CA LYS A 10 -2.08 11.69 8.51
C LYS A 10 -0.74 11.13 8.03
N SER A 11 0.21 12.01 7.69
CA SER A 11 1.60 11.66 7.36
C SER A 11 2.27 10.84 8.47
N VAL A 12 2.23 11.33 9.71
CA VAL A 12 2.85 10.62 10.84
C VAL A 12 2.18 9.27 11.06
N THR A 13 0.84 9.20 11.03
CA THR A 13 0.13 7.91 11.17
C THR A 13 0.45 6.94 10.03
N SER A 14 0.51 7.40 8.78
CA SER A 14 0.91 6.58 7.64
C SER A 14 2.32 6.02 7.83
N SER A 15 3.26 6.85 8.29
CA SER A 15 4.65 6.47 8.54
C SER A 15 4.74 5.36 9.60
N LEU A 16 4.06 5.54 10.73
CA LEU A 16 4.03 4.54 11.81
C LEU A 16 3.41 3.21 11.34
N ILE A 17 2.33 3.27 10.55
CA ILE A 17 1.69 2.07 9.99
C ILE A 17 2.65 1.34 9.04
N TYR A 18 3.36 2.06 8.18
CA TYR A 18 4.33 1.45 7.26
C TYR A 18 5.56 0.89 7.96
N ILE A 19 6.03 1.53 9.05
CA ILE A 19 7.06 0.96 9.93
C ILE A 19 6.58 -0.37 10.51
N ALA A 20 5.38 -0.37 11.12
CA ALA A 20 4.82 -1.57 11.72
C ALA A 20 4.64 -2.69 10.67
N ALA A 21 4.09 -2.35 9.50
CA ALA A 21 3.88 -3.30 8.40
C ALA A 21 5.20 -3.93 7.96
N ASP A 22 6.24 -3.12 7.77
CA ASP A 22 7.54 -3.60 7.32
C ASP A 22 8.24 -4.46 8.39
N LEU A 23 8.20 -4.07 9.66
CA LEU A 23 8.73 -4.88 10.75
C LEU A 23 8.01 -6.22 10.82
N SER A 24 6.67 -6.25 10.77
CA SER A 24 5.90 -7.50 10.74
C SER A 24 6.24 -8.36 9.52
N SER A 25 6.39 -7.75 8.35
CA SER A 25 6.83 -8.45 7.15
C SER A 25 8.21 -9.08 7.31
N GLN A 26 9.17 -8.34 7.88
CA GLN A 26 10.50 -8.87 8.13
C GLN A 26 10.48 -10.02 9.15
N THR A 27 9.67 -9.92 10.21
CA THR A 27 9.47 -11.01 11.17
C THR A 27 8.87 -12.26 10.53
N ILE A 28 7.91 -12.11 9.60
CA ILE A 28 7.29 -13.25 8.90
C ILE A 28 8.25 -13.88 7.90
N ALA A 29 9.05 -13.07 7.20
CA ALA A 29 9.99 -13.54 6.18
C ALA A 29 11.24 -14.20 6.77
N ASN A 30 11.74 -13.71 7.90
CA ASN A 30 12.97 -14.18 8.53
C ASN A 30 12.65 -15.21 9.63
N LYS A 31 13.04 -16.48 9.41
CA LYS A 31 12.90 -17.55 10.43
C LYS A 31 13.97 -17.47 11.53
N SER A 32 15.04 -16.70 11.34
CA SER A 32 16.04 -16.35 12.36
C SER A 32 16.00 -14.85 12.64
N LEU A 33 16.15 -14.46 13.91
CA LEU A 33 16.07 -13.05 14.36
C LEU A 33 17.28 -12.18 13.93
N ASP A 34 18.22 -12.74 13.18
CA ASP A 34 19.49 -12.09 12.90
C ASP A 34 19.40 -11.21 11.65
N SER A 35 19.33 -9.90 11.95
CA SER A 35 19.34 -8.71 11.08
C SER A 35 17.99 -8.28 10.49
N TYR A 36 17.29 -7.41 11.24
CA TYR A 36 16.30 -6.52 10.64
C TYR A 36 17.02 -5.52 9.72
N ASP A 37 16.49 -5.34 8.51
CA ASP A 37 16.89 -4.29 7.58
C ASP A 37 16.21 -2.97 7.97
N PHE A 38 16.86 -2.23 8.87
CA PHE A 38 16.40 -0.93 9.32
C PHE A 38 16.42 0.12 8.20
N LEU A 39 17.27 -0.03 7.20
CA LEU A 39 17.32 0.90 6.06
C LEU A 39 16.06 0.72 5.20
N ARG A 40 15.60 -0.52 4.98
CA ARG A 40 14.31 -0.81 4.37
C ARG A 40 13.16 -0.23 5.20
N THR A 41 13.15 -0.41 6.51
CA THR A 41 12.11 0.18 7.38
C THR A 41 12.10 1.71 7.30
N LEU A 42 13.27 2.35 7.22
CA LEU A 42 13.37 3.80 7.06
C LEU A 42 12.81 4.27 5.71
N ARG A 43 13.05 3.54 4.62
CA ARG A 43 12.44 3.84 3.31
C ARG A 43 10.91 3.76 3.37
N MET A 44 10.38 2.73 4.04
CA MET A 44 8.93 2.54 4.23
C MET A 44 8.33 3.66 5.10
N ALA A 45 9.03 4.05 6.18
CA ALA A 45 8.66 5.18 7.02
C ALA A 45 8.60 6.49 6.22
N GLY A 46 9.62 6.76 5.40
CA GLY A 46 9.71 7.94 4.54
C GLY A 46 8.60 7.98 3.48
N TYR A 47 8.32 6.84 2.84
CA TYR A 47 7.21 6.70 1.90
C TYR A 47 5.86 7.02 2.56
N GLY A 48 5.60 6.45 3.74
CA GLY A 48 4.38 6.73 4.51
C GLY A 48 4.25 8.21 4.87
N LEU A 49 5.34 8.83 5.32
CA LEU A 49 5.38 10.21 5.81
C LEU A 49 5.20 11.24 4.68
N LEU A 50 6.00 11.12 3.62
CA LEU A 50 6.17 12.16 2.62
C LEU A 50 5.26 11.98 1.40
N VAL A 51 4.91 10.74 1.07
CA VAL A 51 4.17 10.43 -0.16
C VAL A 51 2.74 10.03 0.19
N LEU A 52 2.57 8.94 0.93
CA LEU A 52 1.27 8.32 1.10
C LEU A 52 0.32 9.13 2.00
N GLY A 53 0.80 9.65 3.12
CA GLY A 53 -0.04 10.45 4.02
C GLY A 53 -0.64 11.70 3.36
N PRO A 54 0.16 12.55 2.71
CA PRO A 54 -0.34 13.69 1.97
C PRO A 54 -1.23 13.25 0.79
N SER A 55 -0.82 12.24 0.01
CA SER A 55 -1.59 11.80 -1.16
C SER A 55 -2.98 11.28 -0.76
N LEU A 56 -3.11 10.46 0.28
CA LEU A 56 -4.40 9.98 0.79
C LEU A 56 -5.27 11.15 1.27
N HIS A 57 -4.67 12.14 1.94
CA HIS A 57 -5.42 13.33 2.36
C HIS A 57 -6.06 14.03 1.17
N PHE A 58 -5.29 14.33 0.13
CA PHE A 58 -5.81 15.01 -1.05
C PHE A 58 -6.78 14.12 -1.83
N TRP A 59 -6.48 12.83 -1.98
CA TRP A 59 -7.32 11.87 -2.69
C TRP A 59 -8.73 11.77 -2.09
N PHE A 60 -8.84 11.44 -0.80
CA PHE A 60 -10.15 11.26 -0.18
C PHE A 60 -10.96 12.55 -0.13
N ASN A 61 -10.32 13.72 0.01
CA ASN A 61 -11.00 15.01 -0.09
C ASN A 61 -11.47 15.31 -1.52
N PHE A 62 -10.63 15.05 -2.53
CA PHE A 62 -10.97 15.24 -3.94
C PHE A 62 -12.16 14.38 -4.35
N VAL A 63 -12.09 13.08 -4.08
CA VAL A 63 -13.14 12.11 -4.42
C VAL A 63 -14.44 12.41 -3.67
N SER A 64 -14.35 12.87 -2.42
CA SER A 64 -15.53 13.28 -1.64
C SER A 64 -16.12 14.61 -2.11
N LYS A 65 -15.34 15.52 -2.70
CA LYS A 65 -15.87 16.74 -3.35
C LYS A 65 -16.57 16.41 -4.66
N LEU A 66 -15.99 15.50 -5.46
CA LEU A 66 -16.57 15.08 -6.74
C LEU A 66 -17.87 14.28 -6.54
N TYR A 67 -17.91 13.42 -5.52
CA TYR A 67 -19.07 12.60 -5.16
C TYR A 67 -19.41 12.79 -3.67
N PRO A 68 -20.15 13.84 -3.29
CA PRO A 68 -20.42 14.15 -1.88
C PRO A 68 -21.38 13.16 -1.22
N LYS A 69 -22.22 12.50 -2.01
CA LYS A 69 -23.18 11.51 -1.51
C LYS A 69 -22.46 10.22 -1.09
N ARG A 70 -23.09 9.50 -0.16
CA ARG A 70 -22.67 8.17 0.29
C ARG A 70 -23.59 7.07 -0.21
N ASP A 71 -24.45 7.33 -1.20
CA ASP A 71 -25.27 6.30 -1.83
C ASP A 71 -24.41 5.23 -2.53
N LEU A 72 -25.03 4.11 -2.89
CA LEU A 72 -24.32 2.97 -3.49
C LEU A 72 -23.64 3.37 -4.80
N LEU A 73 -24.33 4.10 -5.68
CA LEU A 73 -23.78 4.50 -6.98
C LEU A 73 -22.57 5.41 -6.81
N SER A 74 -22.66 6.41 -5.93
CA SER A 74 -21.56 7.30 -5.58
C SER A 74 -20.39 6.49 -5.02
N THR A 75 -20.64 5.53 -4.13
CA THR A 75 -19.60 4.65 -3.57
C THR A 75 -18.88 3.86 -4.65
N LEU A 76 -19.63 3.22 -5.56
CA LEU A 76 -19.08 2.46 -6.68
C LEU A 76 -18.24 3.33 -7.63
N LYS A 77 -18.67 4.57 -7.91
CA LYS A 77 -17.89 5.52 -8.71
C LYS A 77 -16.55 5.88 -8.04
N LYS A 78 -16.56 6.12 -6.73
CA LYS A 78 -15.33 6.39 -5.96
C LYS A 78 -14.37 5.21 -5.99
N MET A 79 -14.90 3.99 -5.82
CA MET A 79 -14.14 2.75 -5.93
C MET A 79 -13.52 2.59 -7.32
N ALA A 80 -14.30 2.80 -8.38
CA ALA A 80 -13.81 2.70 -9.75
C ALA A 80 -12.65 3.68 -10.02
N MET A 81 -12.73 4.92 -9.49
CA MET A 81 -11.61 5.87 -9.56
C MET A 81 -10.41 5.42 -8.72
N GLY A 82 -10.65 4.81 -7.56
CA GLY A 82 -9.61 4.21 -6.72
C GLY A 82 -8.83 3.13 -7.48
N GLN A 83 -9.54 2.17 -8.04
CA GLN A 83 -8.96 1.03 -8.76
C GLN A 83 -8.34 1.44 -10.11
N GLY A 84 -8.95 2.36 -10.84
CA GLY A 84 -8.49 2.73 -12.18
C GLY A 84 -7.39 3.79 -12.21
N ILE A 85 -7.31 4.65 -11.19
CA ILE A 85 -6.40 5.80 -11.18
C ILE A 85 -5.47 5.72 -9.98
N TYR A 86 -6.01 5.84 -8.77
CA TYR A 86 -5.19 6.03 -7.58
C TYR A 86 -4.30 4.82 -7.26
N GLY A 87 -4.87 3.61 -7.29
CA GLY A 87 -4.15 2.36 -7.04
C GLY A 87 -2.98 2.15 -8.00
N PRO A 88 -3.20 2.16 -9.33
CA PRO A 88 -2.13 2.06 -10.32
C PRO A 88 -1.07 3.13 -10.16
N THR A 89 -1.46 4.40 -10.01
CA THR A 89 -0.51 5.51 -9.83
C THR A 89 0.35 5.32 -8.58
N MET A 90 -0.26 5.02 -7.43
CA MET A 90 0.48 4.84 -6.18
C MET A 90 1.36 3.59 -6.20
N THR A 91 0.94 2.53 -6.88
CA THR A 91 1.76 1.31 -7.03
C THR A 91 3.01 1.58 -7.87
N VAL A 92 2.87 2.32 -8.99
CA VAL A 92 4.01 2.74 -9.81
C VAL A 92 4.95 3.63 -9.01
N ILE A 93 4.44 4.62 -8.29
CA ILE A 93 5.24 5.50 -7.43
C ILE A 93 5.99 4.69 -6.37
N PHE A 94 5.29 3.78 -5.68
CA PHE A 94 5.88 2.94 -4.64
C PHE A 94 7.05 2.11 -5.18
N PHE A 95 6.86 1.37 -6.28
CA PHE A 95 7.93 0.54 -6.84
C PHE A 95 9.07 1.38 -7.38
N SER A 96 8.78 2.50 -8.06
CA SER A 96 9.81 3.36 -8.65
C SER A 96 10.67 4.03 -7.58
N LEU A 97 10.04 4.57 -6.53
CA LEU A 97 10.75 5.19 -5.40
C LEU A 97 11.58 4.16 -4.65
N ASN A 98 11.02 3.00 -4.34
CA ASN A 98 11.76 1.94 -3.65
C ASN A 98 12.97 1.48 -4.47
N ALA A 99 12.80 1.22 -5.76
CA ALA A 99 13.88 0.81 -6.65
C ALA A 99 14.97 1.88 -6.74
N ARG A 100 14.58 3.15 -6.89
CA ARG A 100 15.54 4.26 -6.92
C ARG A 100 16.32 4.38 -5.60
N LEU A 101 15.66 4.22 -4.46
CA LEU A 101 16.29 4.25 -3.13
C LEU A 101 17.16 3.02 -2.85
N GLN A 102 16.98 1.93 -3.60
CA GLN A 102 17.87 0.77 -3.60
C GLN A 102 19.08 0.95 -4.54
N GLY A 103 19.16 2.06 -5.27
CA GLY A 103 20.25 2.35 -6.19
C GLY A 103 20.06 1.83 -7.61
N GLU A 104 18.89 1.29 -7.95
CA GLU A 104 18.59 0.81 -9.31
C GLU A 104 18.63 1.96 -10.33
N THR A 105 19.11 1.62 -11.52
CA THR A 105 19.13 2.46 -12.72
C THR A 105 17.73 2.57 -13.34
N GLY A 106 17.54 3.54 -14.24
CA GLY A 106 16.24 3.74 -14.88
C GLY A 106 15.72 2.52 -15.65
N SER A 107 16.59 1.76 -16.31
CA SER A 107 16.23 0.53 -17.03
C SER A 107 15.79 -0.59 -16.08
N GLU A 108 16.47 -0.74 -14.94
CA GLU A 108 16.11 -1.71 -13.90
C GLU A 108 14.77 -1.39 -13.25
N ILE A 109 14.49 -0.11 -12.98
CA ILE A 109 13.18 0.35 -12.48
C ILE A 109 12.07 -0.04 -13.45
N VAL A 110 12.26 0.20 -14.75
CA VAL A 110 11.27 -0.19 -15.78
C VAL A 110 11.08 -1.70 -15.83
N SER A 111 12.16 -2.47 -15.72
CA SER A 111 12.09 -3.94 -15.67
C SER A 111 11.29 -4.43 -14.46
N ARG A 112 11.56 -3.87 -13.27
CA ARG A 112 10.82 -4.16 -12.04
C ARG A 112 9.34 -3.82 -12.16
N LEU A 113 9.00 -2.67 -12.74
CA LEU A 113 7.61 -2.31 -12.99
C LEU A 113 6.93 -3.30 -13.93
N LYS A 114 7.56 -3.69 -15.04
CA LYS A 114 6.99 -4.68 -15.97
C LYS A 114 6.75 -6.03 -15.31
N ARG A 115 7.65 -6.44 -14.41
CA ARG A 115 7.56 -7.71 -13.69
C ARG A 115 6.48 -7.69 -12.60
N ASP A 116 6.48 -6.67 -11.74
CA ASP A 116 5.75 -6.71 -10.48
C ASP A 116 4.43 -5.93 -10.50
N LEU A 117 4.25 -4.96 -11.40
CA LEU A 117 3.09 -4.07 -11.39
C LEU A 117 1.79 -4.82 -11.68
N ILE A 118 1.72 -5.57 -12.77
CA ILE A 118 0.50 -6.28 -13.18
C ILE A 118 0.13 -7.35 -12.15
N PRO A 119 1.04 -8.23 -11.68
CA PRO A 119 0.71 -9.19 -10.61
C PRO A 119 0.20 -8.50 -9.34
N THR A 120 0.82 -7.39 -8.93
CA THR A 120 0.40 -6.65 -7.73
C THR A 120 -1.00 -6.07 -7.88
N LEU A 121 -1.32 -5.49 -9.03
CA LEU A 121 -2.66 -4.94 -9.31
C LEU A 121 -3.72 -6.05 -9.38
N LEU A 122 -3.40 -7.18 -10.01
CA LEU A 122 -4.30 -8.33 -10.09
C LEU A 122 -4.58 -8.94 -8.71
N ASN A 123 -3.55 -9.15 -7.88
CA ASN A 123 -3.74 -9.62 -6.52
C ASN A 123 -4.60 -8.63 -5.70
N GLY A 124 -4.46 -7.34 -5.98
CA GLY A 124 -5.19 -6.27 -5.31
C GLY A 124 -6.67 -6.17 -5.73
N VAL A 125 -7.05 -6.72 -6.88
CA VAL A 125 -8.37 -6.46 -7.50
C VAL A 125 -9.55 -7.00 -6.69
N MET A 126 -9.33 -7.98 -5.82
CA MET A 126 -10.37 -8.49 -4.92
C MET A 126 -10.31 -7.83 -3.55
N TYR A 127 -9.10 -7.58 -3.06
CA TYR A 127 -8.87 -7.02 -1.72
C TYR A 127 -9.29 -5.56 -1.63
N TRP A 128 -8.79 -4.72 -2.56
CA TRP A 128 -8.98 -3.27 -2.46
C TRP A 128 -10.41 -2.81 -2.69
N PRO A 129 -11.23 -3.39 -3.60
CA PRO A 129 -12.63 -2.99 -3.71
C PRO A 129 -13.43 -3.21 -2.44
N MET A 130 -13.18 -4.29 -1.69
CA MET A 130 -13.85 -4.52 -0.41
C MET A 130 -13.44 -3.47 0.62
N CYS A 131 -12.14 -3.18 0.72
CA CYS A 131 -11.61 -2.13 1.59
C CYS A 131 -12.15 -0.74 1.22
N ASP A 132 -12.19 -0.41 -0.06
CA ASP A 132 -12.69 0.86 -0.59
C ASP A 132 -14.20 0.99 -0.34
N PHE A 133 -14.97 -0.07 -0.54
CA PHE A 133 -16.41 -0.08 -0.26
C PHE A 133 -16.67 0.25 1.22
N ILE A 134 -15.98 -0.44 2.14
CA ILE A 134 -16.11 -0.19 3.58
C ILE A 134 -15.74 1.26 3.90
N THR A 135 -14.60 1.73 3.37
CA THR A 135 -14.06 3.07 3.61
C THR A 135 -15.00 4.17 3.11
N PHE A 136 -15.50 4.07 1.88
CA PHE A 136 -16.33 5.11 1.29
C PHE A 136 -17.78 5.09 1.76
N ARG A 137 -18.33 3.92 2.10
CA ARG A 137 -19.72 3.78 2.54
C ARG A 137 -19.90 4.14 4.00
N PHE A 138 -19.02 3.66 4.88
CA PHE A 138 -19.26 3.71 6.33
C PHE A 138 -18.36 4.71 7.08
N ILE A 139 -17.19 5.06 6.54
CA ILE A 139 -16.20 5.88 7.26
C ILE A 139 -16.32 7.36 6.89
N PRO A 140 -16.31 8.28 7.87
CA PRO A 140 -16.30 9.71 7.57
C PRO A 140 -14.98 10.15 6.93
N VAL A 141 -15.04 11.10 5.99
CA VAL A 141 -13.93 11.53 5.11
C VAL A 141 -12.62 11.83 5.86
N HIS A 142 -12.69 12.41 7.05
CA HIS A 142 -11.51 12.75 7.84
C HIS A 142 -10.76 11.53 8.39
N LEU A 143 -11.44 10.38 8.56
CA LEU A 143 -10.88 9.10 9.02
C LEU A 143 -10.57 8.12 7.88
N GLN A 144 -11.08 8.36 6.66
CA GLN A 144 -10.83 7.48 5.51
C GLN A 144 -9.34 7.23 5.23
N PRO A 145 -8.44 8.23 5.29
CA PRO A 145 -7.00 7.99 5.15
C PRO A 145 -6.44 7.03 6.20
N LEU A 146 -6.90 7.13 7.45
CA LEU A 146 -6.43 6.26 8.52
C LEU A 146 -6.89 4.81 8.30
N VAL A 147 -8.18 4.61 7.98
CA VAL A 147 -8.74 3.28 7.73
C VAL A 147 -8.10 2.63 6.50
N SER A 148 -7.92 3.40 5.42
CA SER A 148 -7.25 2.93 4.21
C SER A 148 -5.81 2.50 4.49
N ASN A 149 -5.05 3.26 5.28
CA ASN A 149 -3.70 2.86 5.70
C ASN A 149 -3.70 1.58 6.56
N SER A 150 -4.68 1.41 7.45
CA SER A 150 -4.79 0.17 8.24
C SER A 150 -5.02 -1.05 7.34
N PHE A 151 -5.78 -0.90 6.25
CA PHE A 151 -5.87 -1.94 5.22
C PHE A 151 -4.52 -2.16 4.51
N SER A 152 -3.77 -1.10 4.19
CA SER A 152 -2.41 -1.25 3.63
C SER A 152 -1.49 -2.11 4.52
N TYR A 153 -1.58 -1.97 5.85
CA TYR A 153 -0.83 -2.84 6.76
C TYR A 153 -1.18 -4.32 6.58
N LEU A 154 -2.48 -4.65 6.58
CA LEU A 154 -2.95 -6.02 6.39
C LEU A 154 -2.55 -6.57 5.02
N TRP A 155 -2.65 -5.73 3.99
CA TRP A 155 -2.19 -6.04 2.64
C TRP A 155 -0.70 -6.40 2.60
N THR A 156 0.15 -5.59 3.23
CA THR A 156 1.61 -5.83 3.27
C THR A 156 1.96 -7.14 3.99
N VAL A 157 1.29 -7.42 5.11
CA VAL A 157 1.43 -8.70 5.83
C VAL A 157 1.00 -9.88 4.94
N TYR A 158 -0.17 -9.78 4.29
CA TYR A 158 -0.68 -10.82 3.38
C TYR A 158 0.28 -11.09 2.22
N MET A 159 0.75 -10.04 1.53
CA MET A 159 1.70 -10.16 0.42
C MET A 159 3.00 -10.85 0.86
N THR A 160 3.47 -10.54 2.06
CA THR A 160 4.69 -11.15 2.60
C THR A 160 4.49 -12.63 2.90
N TYR A 161 3.35 -12.98 3.51
CA TYR A 161 2.99 -14.36 3.77
C TYR A 161 2.87 -15.18 2.47
N MET A 162 2.19 -14.64 1.46
CA MET A 162 2.03 -15.30 0.15
C MET A 162 3.36 -15.51 -0.56
N ALA A 163 4.23 -14.49 -0.59
CA ALA A 163 5.57 -14.60 -1.16
C ALA A 163 6.44 -15.65 -0.44
N GLY A 164 6.25 -15.81 0.87
CA GLY A 164 6.91 -16.86 1.65
C GLY A 164 6.46 -18.29 1.28
N ARG A 165 5.20 -18.46 0.87
CA ARG A 165 4.65 -19.77 0.46
C ARG A 165 5.13 -20.21 -0.92
N GLU A 166 5.26 -19.29 -1.88
CA GLU A 166 5.72 -19.64 -3.24
C GLU A 166 7.14 -20.23 -3.23
N LYS A 167 8.01 -19.76 -2.32
CA LYS A 167 9.36 -20.34 -2.15
C LYS A 167 9.36 -21.78 -1.63
N ALA A 168 8.28 -22.24 -0.98
CA ALA A 168 8.23 -23.57 -0.38
C ALA A 168 7.81 -24.69 -1.36
N THR A 169 7.32 -24.35 -2.56
CA THR A 169 6.80 -25.34 -3.52
C THR A 169 7.83 -25.76 -4.59
N VAL A 170 8.99 -25.09 -4.67
CA VAL A 170 10.07 -25.49 -5.60
C VAL A 170 11.02 -26.45 -4.88
N THR A 171 10.56 -27.65 -4.56
CA THR A 171 11.44 -28.77 -4.18
C THR A 171 10.83 -30.09 -4.68
N THR A 172 11.60 -30.73 -5.56
CA THR A 172 11.55 -32.12 -6.05
C THR A 172 10.39 -32.58 -6.95
N VAL A 173 10.53 -32.35 -8.26
CA VAL A 173 10.31 -33.40 -9.27
C VAL A 173 11.52 -33.41 -10.21
N THR A 174 12.65 -33.95 -9.72
CA THR A 174 13.73 -34.49 -10.55
C THR A 174 14.17 -35.80 -9.90
N ALA A 175 13.68 -36.91 -10.48
CA ALA A 175 14.01 -38.33 -10.32
C ALA A 175 12.71 -39.07 -10.73
N ASP A 176 12.61 -39.84 -11.81
CA ASP A 176 13.58 -40.62 -12.60
C ASP A 176 13.21 -40.64 -14.09
#